data_AF-A0A5J6MJY3-F1
#
_entry.id   AF-A0A5J6MJY3-F1
#
_cell.length_a   1.000
_cell.length_b   1.000
_cell.length_c   1.000
_cell.angle_alpha   90.00
_cell.angle_beta   90.00
_cell.angle_gamma   90.00
#
_symmetry.space_group_name_H-M   'P 1'
#
loop_
_entity.id
_entity.type
_entity.pdbx_description
1 polymer ?
#
loop_
_entity_poly.entity_id
_entity_poly.type
_entity_poly.pdbx_seq_one_letter_code
_entity_poly.pdbx_strand_id
1 'polypeptide(L)'
;MPSTFTPRQAIELYCSAFARRAPDEMEALFAEDAVFDLPLNDTRHHGRAQIMRETRTAIRGLRNIEVVIDHIAEQGSTGFAEGYFYAEHVGISPHVDGTPGRLDFKFVAVAAMKNGKVARWTEYFDTKPLKPRERSRIYPITRRSPYWEGSVEAGVSEFMIYNHVYFPLVYHHSPAEEYAALTERVTLWDVGCERQTEIAGPDAVAFANFLTTRDLAKLKPGDCRYTVACDPDGQIICDPVLLHPKKDLIWLSHGDADLTLWARGIALQGRYRVEVREPDVAPLQIQGPHAIEVLRPLVEASIEQIGFYKCVTTRVAGIEAVVSRTGWSGGPGYEVFPLSSARAMDLWHAIREAGRPYEMMVVGPIVDRAVEKGVTDTAYHSNSGMNPYEAGHGRLVDLDKGDFVGREALARVAAEGPKRKTVGLFIEGDLPRLEWYWPLEDERGRPGEVRWAVHSWALDRSIGIALVDASLAVGDPVRVHHPLGSPRAIVTDLPFV
;
A
#
# COMPACT_ATOMS: atom_id res chain seq x y z
N MET A 1 0.45 -25.98 -32.30
CA MET A 1 1.85 -25.55 -32.11
C MET A 1 2.77 -26.77 -32.18
N PRO A 2 4.03 -26.62 -32.63
CA PRO A 2 5.00 -27.73 -32.66
C PRO A 2 5.15 -28.36 -31.27
N SER A 3 5.30 -29.69 -31.20
CA SER A 3 5.61 -30.38 -29.93
C SER A 3 7.05 -30.12 -29.47
N THR A 4 7.93 -29.77 -30.39
CA THR A 4 9.38 -29.57 -30.19
C THR A 4 9.87 -28.29 -30.86
N PHE A 5 10.70 -27.52 -30.17
CA PHE A 5 11.30 -26.27 -30.64
C PHE A 5 12.83 -26.40 -30.69
N THR A 6 13.46 -25.76 -31.68
CA THR A 6 14.89 -25.44 -31.60
C THR A 6 15.11 -24.30 -30.61
N PRO A 7 16.35 -24.10 -30.09
CA PRO A 7 16.63 -22.95 -29.23
C PRO A 7 16.28 -21.62 -29.89
N ARG A 8 16.60 -21.41 -31.17
CA ARG A 8 16.19 -20.22 -31.93
C ARG A 8 14.68 -20.03 -31.96
N GLN A 9 13.91 -21.06 -32.33
CA GLN A 9 12.46 -20.99 -32.39
C GLN A 9 11.84 -20.66 -31.03
N ALA A 10 12.41 -21.21 -29.95
CA ALA A 10 11.94 -20.93 -28.60
C ALA A 10 12.18 -19.45 -28.22
N ILE A 11 13.35 -18.90 -28.54
CA ILE A 11 13.67 -17.50 -28.26
C ILE A 11 12.80 -16.55 -29.08
N GLU A 12 12.68 -16.80 -30.39
CA GLU A 12 11.87 -15.97 -31.29
C GLU A 12 10.39 -15.98 -30.88
N LEU A 13 9.85 -17.15 -30.51
CA LEU A 13 8.48 -17.26 -30.04
C LEU A 13 8.29 -16.55 -28.70
N TYR A 14 9.19 -16.73 -27.73
CA TYR A 14 9.11 -16.06 -26.44
C TYR A 14 9.10 -14.53 -26.61
N CYS A 15 10.07 -13.97 -27.32
CA CYS A 15 10.17 -12.52 -27.53
C CYS A 15 8.96 -11.97 -28.28
N SER A 16 8.52 -12.65 -29.35
CA SER A 16 7.33 -12.24 -30.13
C SER A 16 6.04 -12.31 -29.32
N ALA A 17 5.84 -13.39 -28.57
CA ALA A 17 4.67 -13.55 -27.71
C ALA A 17 4.66 -12.49 -26.59
N PHE A 18 5.84 -12.10 -26.08
CA PHE A 18 5.95 -11.10 -25.01
C PHE A 18 5.57 -9.72 -25.54
N ALA A 19 6.13 -9.33 -26.69
CA ALA A 19 5.79 -8.08 -27.37
C ALA A 19 4.28 -7.98 -27.68
N ARG A 20 3.66 -9.10 -28.08
CA ARG A 20 2.22 -9.19 -28.38
C ARG A 20 1.33 -9.35 -27.15
N ARG A 21 1.91 -9.39 -25.93
CA ARG A 21 1.19 -9.63 -24.67
C ARG A 21 0.35 -10.92 -24.72
N ALA A 22 0.90 -11.98 -25.30
CA ALA A 22 0.24 -13.28 -25.51
C ALA A 22 0.93 -14.40 -24.68
N PRO A 23 0.85 -14.36 -23.33
CA PRO A 23 1.55 -15.31 -22.47
C PRO A 23 1.18 -16.77 -22.76
N ASP A 24 -0.07 -17.05 -23.13
CA ASP A 24 -0.53 -18.42 -23.41
C ASP A 24 0.20 -19.06 -24.61
N GLU A 25 0.76 -18.26 -25.51
CA GLU A 25 1.60 -18.77 -26.60
C GLU A 25 2.99 -19.23 -26.12
N MET A 26 3.46 -18.72 -24.98
CA MET A 26 4.74 -19.11 -24.37
C MET A 26 4.63 -20.37 -23.53
N GLU A 27 3.45 -20.71 -23.02
CA GLU A 27 3.27 -21.84 -22.10
C GLU A 27 3.77 -23.15 -22.73
N ALA A 28 3.54 -23.33 -24.04
CA ALA A 28 4.00 -24.49 -24.78
C ALA A 28 5.54 -24.57 -24.91
N LEU A 29 6.29 -23.51 -24.66
CA LEU A 29 7.76 -23.50 -24.76
C LEU A 29 8.41 -24.23 -23.59
N PHE A 30 7.89 -24.06 -22.38
CA PHE A 30 8.54 -24.51 -21.15
C PHE A 30 8.23 -25.98 -20.84
N ALA A 31 9.25 -26.70 -20.36
CA ALA A 31 9.08 -28.01 -19.75
C ALA A 31 8.33 -27.88 -18.41
N GLU A 32 7.67 -28.95 -17.96
CA GLU A 32 6.97 -28.96 -16.65
C GLU A 32 7.90 -28.61 -15.48
N ASP A 33 9.16 -29.07 -15.54
CA ASP A 33 10.21 -28.89 -14.55
C ASP A 33 11.17 -27.72 -14.88
N ALA A 34 10.76 -26.80 -15.77
CA ALA A 34 11.63 -25.71 -16.23
C ALA A 34 12.07 -24.77 -15.10
N VAL A 35 13.24 -24.16 -15.25
CA VAL A 35 13.76 -23.13 -14.33
C VAL A 35 13.89 -21.80 -15.06
N PHE A 36 13.42 -20.71 -14.45
CA PHE A 36 13.49 -19.36 -15.00
C PHE A 36 14.31 -18.46 -14.08
N ASP A 37 15.40 -17.91 -14.62
CA ASP A 37 16.39 -17.12 -13.91
C ASP A 37 16.34 -15.67 -14.43
N LEU A 38 15.67 -14.80 -13.65
CA LEU A 38 15.43 -13.39 -13.97
C LEU A 38 16.26 -12.51 -13.03
N PRO A 39 17.08 -11.58 -13.55
CA PRO A 39 17.88 -10.67 -12.71
C PRO A 39 17.04 -9.75 -11.81
N LEU A 40 15.78 -9.52 -12.16
CA LEU A 40 14.87 -8.63 -11.41
C LEU A 40 14.21 -9.31 -10.20
N ASN A 41 14.36 -10.63 -10.05
CA ASN A 41 13.71 -11.39 -8.98
C ASN A 41 14.73 -11.88 -7.95
N ASP A 42 14.36 -11.82 -6.66
CA ASP A 42 15.20 -12.30 -5.56
C ASP A 42 15.35 -13.84 -5.55
N THR A 43 14.44 -14.55 -6.21
CA THR A 43 14.41 -16.02 -6.28
C THR A 43 14.17 -16.52 -7.70
N ARG A 44 14.66 -17.73 -7.99
CA ARG A 44 14.38 -18.43 -9.25
C ARG A 44 12.97 -19.00 -9.26
N HIS A 45 12.34 -18.99 -10.43
CA HIS A 45 11.04 -19.62 -10.61
C HIS A 45 11.20 -21.06 -11.10
N HIS A 46 10.43 -21.96 -10.49
CA HIS A 46 10.50 -23.39 -10.71
C HIS A 46 9.17 -23.95 -11.20
N GLY A 47 9.24 -24.64 -12.32
CA GLY A 47 8.13 -25.29 -12.98
C GLY A 47 7.30 -24.34 -13.84
N ARG A 48 6.71 -24.90 -14.91
CA ARG A 48 5.97 -24.14 -15.92
C ARG A 48 4.86 -23.27 -15.32
N ALA A 49 4.12 -23.78 -14.35
CA ALA A 49 3.00 -23.07 -13.75
C ALA A 49 3.43 -21.76 -13.05
N GLN A 50 4.50 -21.80 -12.25
CA GLN A 50 5.05 -20.61 -11.59
C GLN A 50 5.57 -19.62 -12.64
N ILE A 51 6.37 -20.09 -13.59
CA ILE A 51 6.92 -19.26 -14.68
C ILE A 51 5.79 -18.51 -15.40
N MET A 52 4.74 -19.22 -15.80
CA MET A 52 3.65 -18.60 -16.54
C MET A 52 2.80 -17.64 -15.70
N ARG A 53 2.69 -17.86 -14.39
CA ARG A 53 2.05 -16.91 -13.47
C ARG A 53 2.82 -15.60 -13.43
N GLU A 54 4.13 -15.66 -13.19
CA GLU A 54 4.98 -14.47 -13.10
C GLU A 54 5.08 -13.73 -14.45
N THR A 55 5.17 -14.46 -15.56
CA THR A 55 5.14 -13.87 -16.92
C THR A 55 3.83 -13.13 -17.19
N ARG A 56 2.69 -13.67 -16.77
CA ARG A 56 1.38 -13.00 -16.90
C ARG A 56 1.35 -11.71 -16.08
N THR A 57 1.86 -11.73 -14.86
CA THR A 57 1.98 -10.54 -13.99
C THR A 57 2.85 -9.47 -14.65
N ALA A 58 4.04 -9.83 -15.15
CA ALA A 58 4.95 -8.90 -15.82
C ALA A 58 4.31 -8.26 -17.06
N ILE A 59 3.67 -9.05 -17.93
CA ILE A 59 2.97 -8.56 -19.14
C ILE A 59 1.79 -7.64 -18.79
N ARG A 60 1.12 -7.88 -17.66
CA ARG A 60 0.03 -7.03 -17.18
C ARG A 60 0.52 -5.64 -16.76
N GLY A 61 1.70 -5.58 -16.17
CA GLY A 61 2.35 -4.33 -15.75
C GLY A 61 3.00 -3.50 -16.87
N LEU A 62 2.89 -3.93 -18.13
CA LEU A 62 3.57 -3.29 -19.26
C LEU A 62 2.62 -3.10 -20.47
N ARG A 63 2.88 -2.04 -21.25
CA ARG A 63 2.23 -1.75 -22.54
C ARG A 63 3.23 -1.19 -23.55
N ASN A 64 2.81 -1.07 -24.81
CA ASN A 64 3.65 -0.59 -25.91
C ASN A 64 5.01 -1.32 -25.98
N ILE A 65 4.95 -2.66 -25.84
CA ILE A 65 6.13 -3.50 -25.70
C ILE A 65 6.77 -3.75 -27.08
N GLU A 66 8.06 -3.52 -27.18
CA GLU A 66 8.89 -3.86 -28.33
C GLU A 66 10.10 -4.68 -27.88
N VAL A 67 10.33 -5.81 -28.57
CA VAL A 67 11.50 -6.66 -28.35
C VAL A 67 12.25 -6.81 -29.66
N VAL A 68 13.43 -6.22 -29.73
CA VAL A 68 14.32 -6.27 -30.89
C VAL A 68 15.42 -7.27 -30.61
N ILE A 69 15.52 -8.32 -31.43
CA ILE A 69 16.62 -9.28 -31.34
C ILE A 69 17.70 -8.87 -32.35
N ASP A 70 18.88 -8.52 -31.86
CA ASP A 70 20.03 -8.17 -32.69
C ASP A 70 20.69 -9.43 -33.26
N HIS A 71 20.96 -10.41 -32.39
CA HIS A 71 21.68 -11.63 -32.75
C HIS A 71 21.09 -12.83 -32.02
N ILE A 72 21.06 -13.98 -32.69
CA ILE A 72 20.83 -15.28 -32.07
C ILE A 72 21.95 -16.24 -32.50
N ALA A 73 22.61 -16.84 -31.52
CA ALA A 73 23.59 -17.92 -31.71
C ALA A 73 23.08 -19.22 -31.08
N GLU A 74 23.34 -20.35 -31.73
CA GLU A 74 22.96 -21.68 -31.23
C GLU A 74 24.21 -22.54 -31.02
N GLN A 75 24.29 -23.20 -29.86
CA GLN A 75 25.34 -24.15 -29.53
C GLN A 75 24.70 -25.42 -28.92
N GLY A 76 24.53 -26.44 -29.76
CA GLY A 76 23.89 -27.70 -29.36
C GLY A 76 22.43 -27.47 -28.97
N SER A 77 22.07 -27.83 -27.73
CA SER A 77 20.73 -27.60 -27.17
C SER A 77 20.56 -26.24 -26.51
N THR A 78 21.50 -25.30 -26.67
CA THR A 78 21.45 -23.98 -26.04
C THR A 78 21.39 -22.89 -27.09
N GLY A 79 20.50 -21.92 -26.91
CA GLY A 79 20.41 -20.70 -27.71
C GLY A 79 20.77 -19.48 -26.88
N PHE A 80 21.43 -18.52 -27.49
CA PHE A 80 21.80 -17.24 -26.92
C PHE A 80 21.25 -16.15 -27.81
N ALA A 81 20.56 -15.17 -27.21
CA ALA A 81 20.12 -14.00 -27.94
C ALA A 81 20.54 -12.73 -27.23
N GLU A 82 20.93 -11.74 -28.02
CA GLU A 82 21.18 -10.38 -27.56
C GLU A 82 20.17 -9.46 -28.26
N GLY A 83 19.66 -8.48 -27.52
CA GLY A 83 18.65 -7.58 -28.05
C GLY A 83 18.36 -6.38 -27.17
N TYR A 84 17.35 -5.62 -27.57
CA TYR A 84 16.79 -4.49 -26.83
C TYR A 84 15.34 -4.76 -26.48
N PHE A 85 14.99 -4.36 -25.27
CA PHE A 85 13.63 -4.37 -24.75
C PHE A 85 13.19 -2.93 -24.52
N TYR A 86 11.98 -2.61 -24.96
CA TYR A 86 11.34 -1.32 -24.72
C TYR A 86 9.91 -1.55 -24.26
N ALA A 87 9.48 -0.84 -23.22
CA ALA A 87 8.09 -0.86 -22.78
C ALA A 87 7.74 0.39 -21.96
N GLU A 88 6.45 0.64 -21.82
CA GLU A 88 5.89 1.57 -20.85
C GLU A 88 5.29 0.81 -19.68
N HIS A 89 5.50 1.31 -18.46
CA HIS A 89 4.83 0.78 -17.27
C HIS A 89 3.34 1.12 -17.26
N VAL A 90 2.53 0.13 -16.87
CA VAL A 90 1.14 0.32 -16.48
C VAL A 90 1.10 0.58 -14.98
N GLY A 91 0.26 1.53 -14.54
CA GLY A 91 0.10 1.89 -13.13
C GLY A 91 1.22 2.77 -12.55
N ILE A 92 2.36 2.92 -13.25
CA ILE A 92 3.30 4.00 -12.96
C ILE A 92 2.87 5.23 -13.75
N SER A 93 2.51 6.27 -13.02
CA SER A 93 2.18 7.53 -13.63
C SER A 93 3.34 8.16 -14.42
N PRO A 94 3.06 8.85 -15.54
CA PRO A 94 4.07 9.60 -16.28
C PRO A 94 4.73 10.69 -15.43
N HIS A 95 5.91 11.11 -15.88
CA HIS A 95 6.63 12.27 -15.38
C HIS A 95 5.81 13.56 -15.54
N VAL A 96 6.21 14.61 -14.82
CA VAL A 96 5.52 15.93 -14.82
C VAL A 96 5.39 16.53 -16.22
N ASP A 97 6.35 16.25 -17.12
CA ASP A 97 6.32 16.68 -18.52
C ASP A 97 5.43 15.81 -19.43
N GLY A 98 4.74 14.82 -18.84
CA GLY A 98 3.85 13.89 -19.53
C GLY A 98 4.56 12.70 -20.17
N THR A 99 5.88 12.56 -20.04
CA THR A 99 6.60 11.40 -20.57
C THR A 99 6.28 10.14 -19.75
N PRO A 100 5.98 8.99 -20.38
CA PRO A 100 5.62 7.77 -19.66
C PRO A 100 6.79 7.21 -18.85
N GLY A 101 6.50 6.52 -17.75
CA GLY A 101 7.51 5.71 -17.07
C GLY A 101 7.94 4.55 -17.98
N ARG A 102 9.18 4.58 -18.46
CA ARG A 102 9.70 3.59 -19.42
C ARG A 102 10.60 2.55 -18.75
N LEU A 103 10.53 1.33 -19.29
CA LEU A 103 11.43 0.23 -18.99
C LEU A 103 12.17 -0.16 -20.27
N ASP A 104 13.32 0.47 -20.48
CA ASP A 104 14.16 0.26 -21.66
C ASP A 104 15.53 -0.30 -21.23
N PHE A 105 15.94 -1.43 -21.81
CA PHE A 105 17.23 -2.04 -21.50
C PHE A 105 17.74 -2.94 -22.63
N LYS A 106 19.07 -3.13 -22.66
CA LYS A 106 19.69 -4.18 -23.48
C LYS A 106 19.64 -5.50 -22.70
N PHE A 107 19.36 -6.60 -23.38
CA PHE A 107 19.29 -7.92 -22.74
C PHE A 107 20.12 -8.98 -23.44
N VAL A 108 20.48 -10.01 -22.68
CA VAL A 108 20.91 -11.31 -23.18
C VAL A 108 19.98 -12.38 -22.63
N ALA A 109 19.39 -13.20 -23.50
CA ALA A 109 18.56 -14.35 -23.12
C ALA A 109 19.26 -15.66 -23.48
N VAL A 110 19.18 -16.64 -22.60
CA VAL A 110 19.76 -17.99 -22.79
C VAL A 110 18.67 -19.03 -22.62
N ALA A 111 18.38 -19.79 -23.68
CA ALA A 111 17.41 -20.87 -23.69
C ALA A 111 18.13 -22.22 -23.78
N ALA A 112 18.15 -22.97 -22.67
CA ALA A 112 18.67 -24.33 -22.64
C ALA A 112 17.52 -25.33 -22.81
N MET A 113 17.59 -26.13 -23.86
CA MET A 113 16.53 -27.03 -24.31
C MET A 113 16.75 -28.47 -23.80
N LYS A 114 15.65 -29.15 -23.47
CA LYS A 114 15.57 -30.60 -23.18
C LYS A 114 14.32 -31.15 -23.84
N ASN A 115 14.46 -32.21 -24.64
CA ASN A 115 13.33 -32.85 -25.35
C ASN A 115 12.47 -31.87 -26.17
N GLY A 116 13.11 -30.86 -26.80
CA GLY A 116 12.42 -29.85 -27.61
C GLY A 116 11.63 -28.81 -26.80
N LYS A 117 11.83 -28.72 -25.49
CA LYS A 117 11.25 -27.71 -24.60
C LYS A 117 12.34 -26.93 -23.87
N VAL A 118 12.06 -25.71 -23.45
CA VAL A 118 12.93 -24.91 -22.59
C VAL A 118 12.96 -25.55 -21.20
N ALA A 119 14.11 -26.09 -20.80
CA ALA A 119 14.34 -26.62 -19.46
C ALA A 119 14.94 -25.56 -18.53
N ARG A 120 15.71 -24.63 -19.08
CA ARG A 120 16.18 -23.45 -18.34
C ARG A 120 16.15 -22.23 -19.24
N TRP A 121 15.61 -21.15 -18.72
CA TRP A 121 15.69 -19.83 -19.31
C TRP A 121 16.43 -18.90 -18.37
N THR A 122 17.33 -18.08 -18.90
CA THR A 122 18.13 -17.16 -18.11
C THR A 122 18.26 -15.84 -18.85
N GLU A 123 17.97 -14.74 -18.17
CA GLU A 123 18.10 -13.40 -18.73
C GLU A 123 19.21 -12.62 -18.02
N TYR A 124 19.82 -11.69 -18.74
CA TYR A 124 20.75 -10.71 -18.22
C TYR A 124 20.36 -9.36 -18.79
N PHE A 125 20.24 -8.35 -17.94
CA PHE A 125 19.83 -7.03 -18.36
C PHE A 125 20.95 -6.02 -18.08
N ASP A 126 21.29 -5.21 -19.08
CA ASP A 126 22.07 -4.00 -18.87
C ASP A 126 21.11 -2.88 -18.47
N THR A 127 20.73 -2.88 -17.19
CA THR A 127 19.78 -1.93 -16.61
C THR A 127 20.44 -0.62 -16.17
N LYS A 128 21.65 -0.28 -16.65
CA LYS A 128 22.38 0.90 -16.17
C LYS A 128 22.07 2.16 -16.98
N PRO A 129 21.30 3.13 -16.46
CA PRO A 129 21.57 4.52 -16.75
C PRO A 129 22.89 4.93 -16.08
N LEU A 130 23.79 5.59 -16.80
CA LEU A 130 24.93 6.35 -16.24
C LEU A 130 24.41 7.58 -15.49
N LYS A 131 23.75 7.37 -14.36
CA LYS A 131 23.53 8.39 -13.32
C LYS A 131 23.86 7.74 -11.98
N PRO A 132 24.58 8.42 -11.06
CA PRO A 132 24.70 7.91 -9.71
C PRO A 132 23.28 7.65 -9.18
N ARG A 133 23.05 6.49 -8.56
CA ARG A 133 21.89 6.27 -7.69
C ARG A 133 22.00 7.28 -6.54
N GLU A 134 21.65 8.55 -6.76
CA GLU A 134 21.33 9.45 -5.66
C GLU A 134 20.05 8.90 -5.05
N ARG A 135 20.20 8.11 -3.97
CA ARG A 135 19.09 7.88 -3.04
C ARG A 135 18.56 9.24 -2.59
N SER A 136 17.27 9.32 -2.26
CA SER A 136 16.71 10.48 -1.57
C SER A 136 17.68 10.94 -0.48
N ARG A 137 18.01 12.23 -0.44
CA ARG A 137 18.97 12.74 0.54
C ARG A 137 18.43 12.48 1.94
N ILE A 138 19.10 11.59 2.66
CA ILE A 138 18.79 11.25 4.05
C ILE A 138 19.53 12.23 4.95
N TYR A 139 18.79 13.02 5.71
CA TYR A 139 19.29 13.98 6.68
C TYR A 139 19.17 13.42 8.10
N PRO A 140 20.15 13.68 8.98
CA PRO A 140 20.14 13.16 10.35
C PRO A 140 19.06 13.80 11.25
N ILE A 141 18.39 14.85 10.79
CA ILE A 141 17.31 15.54 11.51
C ILE A 141 15.98 14.77 11.48
N THR A 142 15.84 13.79 10.58
CA THR A 142 14.66 12.94 10.48
C THR A 142 14.97 11.56 11.05
N ARG A 143 14.04 11.00 11.82
CA ARG A 143 14.22 9.71 12.48
C ARG A 143 14.23 8.57 11.44
N ARG A 144 14.94 7.49 11.75
CA ARG A 144 14.85 6.25 11.00
C ARG A 144 13.89 5.29 11.70
N SER A 145 13.22 4.45 10.93
CA SER A 145 12.50 3.31 11.48
C SER A 145 13.49 2.35 12.18
N PRO A 146 13.10 1.67 13.26
CA PRO A 146 13.88 0.56 13.84
C PRO A 146 14.20 -0.57 12.85
N TYR A 147 13.43 -0.67 11.76
CA TYR A 147 13.59 -1.68 10.71
C TYR A 147 14.40 -1.17 9.50
N TRP A 148 15.03 0.00 9.62
CA TRP A 148 15.75 0.69 8.54
C TRP A 148 16.71 -0.22 7.76
N GLU A 149 17.50 -1.03 8.45
CA GLU A 149 18.46 -1.93 7.82
C GLU A 149 17.75 -3.00 6.97
N GLY A 150 16.62 -3.53 7.46
CA GLY A 150 15.78 -4.47 6.74
C GLY A 150 15.17 -3.87 5.47
N SER A 151 14.66 -2.65 5.56
CA SER A 151 14.12 -1.92 4.41
C SER A 151 15.21 -1.62 3.36
N VAL A 152 16.43 -1.27 3.79
CA VAL A 152 17.58 -1.07 2.91
C VAL A 152 18.05 -2.36 2.25
N GLU A 153 18.12 -3.46 3.01
CA GLU A 153 18.47 -4.80 2.49
C GLU A 153 17.44 -5.27 1.46
N ALA A 154 16.16 -5.00 1.70
CA ALA A 154 15.07 -5.29 0.77
C ALA A 154 15.05 -4.40 -0.49
N GLY A 155 15.98 -3.44 -0.61
CA GLY A 155 16.14 -2.69 -1.86
C GLY A 155 15.29 -1.44 -1.98
N VAL A 156 14.80 -0.86 -0.88
CA VAL A 156 14.09 0.43 -0.91
C VAL A 156 14.87 1.49 -1.68
N SER A 157 14.18 2.18 -2.57
CA SER A 157 14.73 3.23 -3.43
C SER A 157 14.25 4.63 -3.05
N GLU A 158 13.05 4.75 -2.48
CA GLU A 158 12.45 6.03 -2.10
C GLU A 158 11.81 6.00 -0.72
N PHE A 159 11.97 7.11 -0.01
CA PHE A 159 11.36 7.35 1.28
C PHE A 159 10.55 8.64 1.24
N MET A 160 9.42 8.66 1.93
CA MET A 160 8.78 9.91 2.35
C MET A 160 9.09 10.22 3.82
N ILE A 161 8.72 11.40 4.28
CA ILE A 161 8.73 11.75 5.70
C ILE A 161 7.31 11.62 6.23
N TYR A 162 7.13 10.87 7.30
CA TYR A 162 5.83 10.60 7.93
C TYR A 162 6.03 10.51 9.45
N ASN A 163 5.31 11.32 10.24
CA ASN A 163 5.51 11.50 11.69
C ASN A 163 6.99 11.78 12.06
N HIS A 164 7.68 12.59 11.26
CA HIS A 164 9.12 12.86 11.39
C HIS A 164 10.02 11.61 11.32
N VAL A 165 9.58 10.57 10.61
CA VAL A 165 10.32 9.32 10.34
C VAL A 165 10.44 9.12 8.84
N TYR A 166 11.56 8.58 8.38
CA TYR A 166 11.65 8.07 7.02
C TYR A 166 10.77 6.84 6.86
N PHE A 167 9.79 6.95 5.98
CA PHE A 167 8.85 5.90 5.63
C PHE A 167 9.23 5.30 4.27
N PRO A 168 9.68 4.04 4.22
CA PRO A 168 10.04 3.40 2.95
C PRO A 168 8.81 3.05 2.13
N LEU A 169 8.76 3.54 0.88
CA LEU A 169 7.59 3.35 0.01
C LEU A 169 7.88 2.51 -1.23
N VAL A 170 8.98 2.78 -1.94
CA VAL A 170 9.24 2.19 -3.27
C VAL A 170 10.37 1.18 -3.18
N TYR A 171 10.15 -0.04 -3.70
CA TYR A 171 11.07 -1.16 -3.62
C TYR A 171 11.40 -1.77 -5.00
N HIS A 172 11.74 -0.97 -6.01
CA HIS A 172 12.18 -1.43 -7.35
C HIS A 172 11.33 -2.53 -8.05
N HIS A 173 10.13 -2.83 -7.56
CA HIS A 173 9.15 -3.74 -8.15
C HIS A 173 8.14 -2.96 -8.98
N SER A 174 7.46 -3.62 -9.92
CA SER A 174 6.33 -2.99 -10.60
C SER A 174 5.10 -2.94 -9.69
N PRO A 175 4.23 -1.91 -9.79
CA PRO A 175 3.02 -1.85 -8.95
C PRO A 175 2.09 -3.06 -9.12
N ALA A 176 2.08 -3.69 -10.31
CA ALA A 176 1.33 -4.93 -10.54
C ALA A 176 1.84 -6.11 -9.69
N GLU A 177 3.17 -6.25 -9.57
CA GLU A 177 3.80 -7.30 -8.76
C GLU A 177 3.55 -7.09 -7.27
N GLU A 178 3.66 -5.85 -6.79
CA GLU A 178 3.35 -5.51 -5.39
C GLU A 178 1.87 -5.77 -5.08
N TYR A 179 0.97 -5.33 -5.97
CA TYR A 179 -0.46 -5.58 -5.85
C TYR A 179 -0.77 -7.09 -5.80
N ALA A 180 -0.21 -7.87 -6.72
CA ALA A 180 -0.37 -9.33 -6.73
C ALA A 180 0.21 -9.99 -5.45
N ALA A 181 1.36 -9.53 -4.96
CA ALA A 181 1.93 -10.00 -3.71
C ALA A 181 0.96 -9.79 -2.53
N LEU A 182 0.31 -8.63 -2.46
CA LEU A 182 -0.68 -8.35 -1.42
C LEU A 182 -1.95 -9.17 -1.58
N THR A 183 -2.49 -9.29 -2.78
CA THR A 183 -3.80 -9.93 -2.98
C THR A 183 -3.75 -11.46 -3.04
N GLU A 184 -2.61 -12.02 -3.44
CA GLU A 184 -2.47 -13.46 -3.70
C GLU A 184 -1.47 -14.14 -2.76
N ARG A 185 -0.56 -13.39 -2.12
CA ARG A 185 0.52 -13.93 -1.28
C ARG A 185 0.54 -13.33 0.12
N VAL A 186 1.64 -12.69 0.49
CA VAL A 186 1.81 -11.95 1.74
C VAL A 186 2.89 -10.88 1.55
N THR A 187 2.67 -9.73 2.17
CA THR A 187 3.61 -8.61 2.20
C THR A 187 4.00 -8.26 3.63
N LEU A 188 5.23 -7.72 3.78
CA LEU A 188 5.73 -7.15 5.02
C LEU A 188 6.01 -5.66 4.81
N TRP A 189 5.40 -4.81 5.63
CA TRP A 189 5.53 -3.36 5.55
C TRP A 189 6.24 -2.81 6.79
N ASP A 190 7.32 -2.06 6.57
CA ASP A 190 7.93 -1.18 7.58
C ASP A 190 7.06 0.08 7.74
N VAL A 191 6.10 -0.01 8.65
CA VAL A 191 5.25 1.11 9.07
C VAL A 191 5.68 1.65 10.44
N GLY A 192 6.97 1.53 10.80
CA GLY A 192 7.49 2.08 12.05
C GLY A 192 7.35 3.60 12.18
N CYS A 193 6.98 4.27 11.09
CA CYS A 193 6.57 5.67 11.05
C CYS A 193 5.17 5.94 11.60
N GLU A 194 4.28 4.95 11.70
CA GLU A 194 3.00 5.10 12.40
C GLU A 194 3.27 5.15 13.90
N ARG A 195 3.23 6.38 14.43
CA ARG A 195 3.55 6.64 15.83
C ARG A 195 2.31 6.45 16.69
N GLN A 196 2.58 6.07 17.94
CA GLN A 196 1.54 5.78 18.91
C GLN A 196 1.41 6.98 19.84
N THR A 197 0.23 7.58 19.92
CA THR A 197 -0.08 8.45 21.05
C THR A 197 -0.55 7.55 22.19
N GLU A 198 0.33 7.32 23.17
CA GLU A 198 0.00 6.55 24.37
C GLU A 198 -0.69 7.42 25.40
N ILE A 199 -1.84 6.96 25.87
CA ILE A 199 -2.61 7.54 26.97
C ILE A 199 -2.67 6.47 28.07
N ALA A 200 -1.95 6.70 29.16
CA ALA A 200 -1.88 5.79 30.30
C ALA A 200 -2.51 6.42 31.54
N GLY A 201 -3.32 5.65 32.28
CA GLY A 201 -3.94 6.10 33.52
C GLY A 201 -5.40 5.67 33.64
N PRO A 202 -5.98 5.81 34.85
CA PRO A 202 -7.35 5.36 35.13
C PRO A 202 -8.41 6.03 34.23
N ASP A 203 -8.14 7.23 33.72
CA ASP A 203 -9.04 7.97 32.85
C ASP A 203 -8.70 7.81 31.36
N ALA A 204 -7.84 6.87 30.96
CA ALA A 204 -7.37 6.73 29.57
C ALA A 204 -8.50 6.58 28.55
N VAL A 205 -9.49 5.72 28.84
CA VAL A 205 -10.67 5.54 27.97
C VAL A 205 -11.50 6.81 27.92
N ALA A 206 -11.73 7.47 29.05
CA ALA A 206 -12.52 8.69 29.11
C ALA A 206 -11.85 9.84 28.34
N PHE A 207 -10.52 9.97 28.44
CA PHE A 207 -9.76 10.96 27.71
C PHE A 207 -9.75 10.69 26.21
N ALA A 208 -9.52 9.44 25.78
CA ALA A 208 -9.63 9.05 24.37
C ALA A 208 -11.06 9.26 23.82
N ASN A 209 -12.09 9.02 24.65
CA ASN A 209 -13.49 9.29 24.30
C ASN A 209 -13.74 10.78 24.12
N PHE A 210 -13.03 11.66 24.81
CA PHE A 210 -13.12 13.11 24.63
C PHE A 210 -12.36 13.59 23.39
N LEU A 211 -11.21 12.99 23.06
CA LEU A 211 -10.39 13.37 21.90
C LEU A 211 -10.98 12.96 20.55
N THR A 212 -11.81 11.92 20.53
CA THR A 212 -12.35 11.35 19.28
C THR A 212 -13.84 11.62 19.16
N THR A 213 -14.44 11.42 17.98
CA THR A 213 -15.87 11.63 17.73
C THR A 213 -16.73 10.39 18.01
N ARG A 214 -16.10 9.23 18.19
CA ARG A 214 -16.76 7.93 18.39
C ARG A 214 -17.03 7.64 19.86
N ASP A 215 -18.12 6.95 20.19
CA ASP A 215 -18.36 6.46 21.56
C ASP A 215 -17.46 5.27 21.89
N LEU A 216 -16.69 5.43 22.97
CA LEU A 216 -15.76 4.46 23.54
C LEU A 216 -16.19 3.97 24.93
N ALA A 217 -17.36 4.35 25.44
CA ALA A 217 -17.80 4.00 26.80
C ALA A 217 -17.84 2.49 27.08
N LYS A 218 -18.04 1.67 26.05
CA LYS A 218 -18.12 0.20 26.13
C LYS A 218 -16.81 -0.50 25.73
N LEU A 219 -15.75 0.24 25.51
CA LEU A 219 -14.45 -0.29 25.10
C LEU A 219 -13.86 -1.17 26.21
N LYS A 220 -13.38 -2.35 25.84
CA LYS A 220 -12.74 -3.31 26.76
C LYS A 220 -11.30 -3.59 26.31
N PRO A 221 -10.40 -4.01 27.23
CA PRO A 221 -9.09 -4.50 26.83
C PRO A 221 -9.20 -5.54 25.72
N GLY A 222 -8.34 -5.41 24.70
CA GLY A 222 -8.35 -6.18 23.47
C GLY A 222 -9.26 -5.61 22.36
N ASP A 223 -10.02 -4.54 22.59
CA ASP A 223 -10.73 -3.84 21.52
C ASP A 223 -9.79 -2.92 20.72
N CYS A 224 -10.00 -2.87 19.40
CA CYS A 224 -9.54 -1.77 18.55
C CYS A 224 -10.73 -1.03 17.94
N ARG A 225 -10.56 0.23 17.55
CA ARG A 225 -11.59 1.02 16.86
C ARG A 225 -10.96 1.98 15.87
N TYR A 226 -11.50 2.08 14.66
CA TYR A 226 -11.24 3.23 13.82
C TYR A 226 -11.99 4.44 14.39
N THR A 227 -11.28 5.54 14.56
CA THR A 227 -11.78 6.76 15.21
C THR A 227 -11.38 7.98 14.40
N VAL A 228 -12.10 9.07 14.62
CA VAL A 228 -11.79 10.36 14.00
C VAL A 228 -11.56 11.37 15.11
N ALA A 229 -10.46 12.10 15.04
CA ALA A 229 -10.15 13.22 15.90
C ALA A 229 -10.39 14.52 15.11
N CYS A 230 -11.05 15.47 15.75
CA CYS A 230 -11.37 16.76 15.17
C CYS A 230 -10.76 17.91 15.99
N ASP A 231 -10.64 19.06 15.37
CA ASP A 231 -10.45 20.34 16.06
C ASP A 231 -11.79 20.87 16.60
N PRO A 232 -11.80 22.01 17.34
CA PRO A 232 -13.03 22.62 17.85
C PRO A 232 -14.03 23.06 16.77
N ASP A 233 -13.58 23.30 15.53
CA ASP A 233 -14.42 23.66 14.39
C ASP A 233 -15.00 22.43 13.67
N GLY A 234 -14.73 21.22 14.19
CA GLY A 234 -15.24 19.96 13.65
C GLY A 234 -14.49 19.48 12.41
N GLN A 235 -13.35 20.08 12.09
CA GLN A 235 -12.50 19.65 10.97
C GLN A 235 -11.65 18.46 11.41
N ILE A 236 -11.48 17.48 10.54
CA ILE A 236 -10.67 16.29 10.82
C ILE A 236 -9.20 16.71 10.88
N ILE A 237 -8.55 16.41 12.01
CA ILE A 237 -7.10 16.58 12.16
C ILE A 237 -6.35 15.26 11.93
N CYS A 238 -6.98 14.14 12.27
CA CYS A 238 -6.42 12.80 12.14
C CYS A 238 -7.51 11.74 12.36
N ASP A 239 -7.28 10.54 11.86
CA ASP A 239 -8.21 9.42 11.87
C ASP A 239 -7.56 8.12 12.43
N PRO A 240 -7.15 8.10 13.71
CA PRO A 240 -6.35 7.03 14.24
C PRO A 240 -7.12 5.71 14.39
N VAL A 241 -6.39 4.60 14.23
CA VAL A 241 -6.81 3.31 14.78
C VAL A 241 -6.46 3.30 16.26
N LEU A 242 -7.49 3.30 17.09
CA LEU A 242 -7.37 3.12 18.52
C LEU A 242 -7.14 1.64 18.84
N LEU A 243 -6.19 1.36 19.73
CA LEU A 243 -6.00 0.07 20.38
C LEU A 243 -6.17 0.23 21.91
N HIS A 244 -6.79 -0.75 22.56
CA HIS A 244 -6.86 -0.84 24.02
C HIS A 244 -6.16 -2.12 24.51
N PRO A 245 -4.81 -2.18 24.54
CA PRO A 245 -4.09 -3.44 24.77
C PRO A 245 -4.33 -4.06 26.14
N LYS A 246 -4.48 -3.23 27.17
CA LYS A 246 -4.72 -3.62 28.57
C LYS A 246 -5.46 -2.52 29.31
N LYS A 247 -5.95 -2.84 30.52
CA LYS A 247 -6.60 -1.88 31.42
C LYS A 247 -5.73 -0.62 31.60
N ASP A 248 -6.40 0.55 31.60
CA ASP A 248 -5.80 1.87 31.82
C ASP A 248 -4.73 2.27 30.77
N LEU A 249 -4.76 1.66 29.58
CA LEU A 249 -3.84 1.96 28.48
C LEU A 249 -4.57 2.04 27.14
N ILE A 250 -4.46 3.18 26.47
CA ILE A 250 -4.94 3.40 25.11
C ILE A 250 -3.76 3.81 24.23
N TRP A 251 -3.71 3.28 23.01
CA TRP A 251 -2.87 3.80 21.95
C TRP A 251 -3.76 4.33 20.82
N LEU A 252 -3.44 5.51 20.31
CA LEU A 252 -3.95 6.00 19.05
C LEU A 252 -2.83 5.84 18.02
N SER A 253 -2.91 4.79 17.19
CA SER A 253 -2.01 4.60 16.04
C SER A 253 -2.46 5.55 14.95
N HIS A 254 -1.64 6.57 14.68
CA HIS A 254 -2.07 7.70 13.87
C HIS A 254 -1.17 7.92 12.66
N GLY A 255 -1.80 8.50 11.64
CA GLY A 255 -1.11 8.99 10.46
C GLY A 255 -0.22 10.21 10.75
N ASP A 256 0.24 10.90 9.69
CA ASP A 256 1.10 12.08 9.81
C ASP A 256 0.34 13.26 10.43
N ALA A 257 0.44 13.40 11.76
CA ALA A 257 -0.22 14.42 12.55
C ALA A 257 0.46 14.63 13.90
N ASP A 258 0.37 15.86 14.42
CA ASP A 258 0.85 16.22 15.76
C ASP A 258 -0.09 15.76 16.89
N LEU A 259 -0.71 14.57 16.76
CA LEU A 259 -1.75 14.09 17.67
C LEU A 259 -1.24 13.90 19.11
N THR A 260 0.00 13.44 19.29
CA THR A 260 0.61 13.33 20.63
C THR A 260 0.76 14.70 21.29
N LEU A 261 1.22 15.71 20.54
CA LEU A 261 1.38 17.07 21.05
C LEU A 261 0.02 17.69 21.39
N TRP A 262 -0.96 17.51 20.51
CA TRP A 262 -2.35 17.94 20.71
C TRP A 262 -2.95 17.34 21.98
N ALA A 263 -2.87 16.01 22.13
CA ALA A 263 -3.39 15.29 23.30
C ALA A 263 -2.68 15.72 24.58
N ARG A 264 -1.35 15.93 24.57
CA ARG A 264 -0.60 16.47 25.72
C ARG A 264 -1.10 17.85 26.11
N GLY A 265 -1.29 18.75 25.14
CA GLY A 265 -1.78 20.11 25.37
C GLY A 265 -3.14 20.12 26.08
N ILE A 266 -4.07 19.25 25.65
CA ILE A 266 -5.38 19.11 26.28
C ILE A 266 -5.27 18.49 27.68
N ALA A 267 -4.44 17.46 27.86
CA ALA A 267 -4.26 16.79 29.15
C ALA A 267 -3.73 17.74 30.24
N LEU A 268 -2.96 18.78 29.88
CA LEU A 268 -2.45 19.79 30.81
C LEU A 268 -3.55 20.58 31.54
N GLN A 269 -4.79 20.59 31.04
CA GLN A 269 -5.93 21.20 31.74
C GLN A 269 -6.28 20.49 33.05
N GLY A 270 -5.78 19.26 33.27
CA GLY A 270 -5.94 18.53 34.53
C GLY A 270 -7.33 17.92 34.76
N ARG A 271 -8.18 17.87 33.72
CA ARG A 271 -9.52 17.24 33.77
C ARG A 271 -9.45 15.71 33.91
N TYR A 272 -8.40 15.09 33.41
CA TYR A 272 -8.23 13.63 33.35
C TYR A 272 -6.93 13.21 34.02
N ARG A 273 -6.95 12.11 34.77
CA ARG A 273 -5.77 11.48 35.38
C ARG A 273 -5.10 10.56 34.37
N VAL A 274 -4.33 11.17 33.46
CA VAL A 274 -3.60 10.48 32.40
C VAL A 274 -2.19 11.04 32.23
N GLU A 275 -1.28 10.18 31.78
CA GLU A 275 -0.02 10.56 31.16
C GLU A 275 -0.14 10.35 29.65
N VAL A 276 0.32 11.33 28.86
CA VAL A 276 0.32 11.26 27.40
C VAL A 276 1.75 11.36 26.88
N ARG A 277 2.18 10.38 26.09
CA ARG A 277 3.53 10.31 25.53
C ARG A 277 3.57 9.57 24.19
N GLU A 278 4.66 9.71 23.47
CA GLU A 278 5.03 8.81 22.37
C GLU A 278 5.86 7.65 23.00
N PRO A 279 5.40 6.39 22.96
CA PRO A 279 6.16 5.25 23.45
C PRO A 279 7.13 4.72 22.38
N ASP A 280 8.12 3.93 22.79
CA ASP A 280 8.99 3.17 21.89
C ASP A 280 8.26 1.93 21.33
N VAL A 281 7.27 2.18 20.45
CA VAL A 281 6.46 1.16 19.78
C VAL A 281 6.41 1.50 18.30
N ALA A 282 6.97 0.61 17.47
CA ALA A 282 7.08 0.80 16.02
C ALA A 282 6.40 -0.38 15.30
N PRO A 283 5.23 -0.19 14.69
CA PRO A 283 4.48 -1.30 14.11
C PRO A 283 5.12 -1.85 12.83
N LEU A 284 4.80 -3.12 12.55
CA LEU A 284 4.95 -3.78 11.26
C LEU A 284 3.56 -4.22 10.79
N GLN A 285 3.28 -4.13 9.48
CA GLN A 285 2.09 -4.76 8.91
C GLN A 285 2.47 -6.02 8.13
N ILE A 286 1.74 -7.10 8.38
CA ILE A 286 1.84 -8.36 7.62
C ILE A 286 0.49 -8.55 6.95
N GLN A 287 0.43 -8.30 5.65
CA GLN A 287 -0.82 -8.15 4.92
C GLN A 287 -0.90 -9.18 3.78
N GLY A 288 -2.10 -9.62 3.45
CA GLY A 288 -2.37 -10.61 2.40
C GLY A 288 -2.91 -11.94 2.92
N PRO A 289 -3.41 -12.81 2.02
CA PRO A 289 -4.11 -14.04 2.38
C PRO A 289 -3.28 -15.02 3.22
N HIS A 290 -1.95 -14.98 3.12
CA HIS A 290 -1.06 -15.86 3.89
C HIS A 290 -0.52 -15.24 5.20
N ALA A 291 -0.98 -14.05 5.59
CA ALA A 291 -0.49 -13.36 6.79
C ALA A 291 -0.67 -14.18 8.07
N ILE A 292 -1.76 -14.94 8.18
CA ILE A 292 -2.02 -15.78 9.36
C ILE A 292 -1.06 -16.98 9.41
N GLU A 293 -0.79 -17.63 8.28
CA GLU A 293 0.16 -18.73 8.21
C GLU A 293 1.57 -18.30 8.61
N VAL A 294 1.99 -17.12 8.19
CA VAL A 294 3.29 -16.54 8.52
C VAL A 294 3.43 -16.27 10.01
N LEU A 295 2.40 -15.69 10.63
CA LEU A 295 2.47 -15.28 12.04
C LEU A 295 2.18 -16.42 13.02
N ARG A 296 1.37 -17.41 12.63
CA ARG A 296 1.00 -18.56 13.49
C ARG A 296 2.18 -19.23 14.22
N PRO A 297 3.33 -19.55 13.58
CA PRO A 297 4.45 -20.18 14.29
C PRO A 297 5.24 -19.22 15.19
N LEU A 298 5.04 -17.90 15.06
CA LEU A 298 5.80 -16.87 15.77
C LEU A 298 5.04 -16.30 16.98
N VAL A 299 3.70 -16.29 16.95
CA VAL A 299 2.85 -15.68 17.97
C VAL A 299 2.45 -16.70 19.03
N GLU A 300 2.64 -16.38 20.31
CA GLU A 300 2.26 -17.29 21.41
C GLU A 300 0.74 -17.38 21.63
N ALA A 301 0.01 -16.27 21.46
CA ALA A 301 -1.45 -16.26 21.48
C ALA A 301 -2.05 -16.93 20.23
N SER A 302 -3.28 -17.46 20.35
CA SER A 302 -4.00 -18.00 19.18
C SER A 302 -4.44 -16.86 18.25
N ILE A 303 -3.67 -16.64 17.20
CA ILE A 303 -3.90 -15.57 16.22
C ILE A 303 -5.24 -15.71 15.49
N GLU A 304 -5.72 -16.95 15.27
CA GLU A 304 -7.02 -17.26 14.66
C GLU A 304 -8.21 -16.72 15.47
N GLN A 305 -8.03 -16.57 16.78
CA GLN A 305 -9.07 -16.11 17.70
C GLN A 305 -9.15 -14.57 17.77
N ILE A 306 -8.17 -13.86 17.18
CA ILE A 306 -8.20 -12.41 17.13
C ILE A 306 -9.27 -11.98 16.13
N GLY A 307 -10.40 -11.47 16.65
CA GLY A 307 -11.48 -10.92 15.84
C GLY A 307 -11.05 -9.65 15.08
N PHE A 308 -11.80 -9.29 14.04
CA PHE A 308 -11.57 -8.03 13.33
C PHE A 308 -11.69 -6.83 14.27
N TYR A 309 -10.76 -5.87 14.19
CA TYR A 309 -10.66 -4.76 15.15
C TYR A 309 -10.56 -5.25 16.61
N LYS A 310 -9.74 -6.28 16.83
CA LYS A 310 -9.27 -6.73 18.13
C LYS A 310 -7.76 -6.77 18.16
N CYS A 311 -7.21 -6.70 19.37
CA CYS A 311 -5.80 -6.92 19.64
C CYS A 311 -5.60 -7.84 20.84
N VAL A 312 -4.39 -8.37 20.97
CA VAL A 312 -3.95 -9.18 22.11
C VAL A 312 -2.52 -8.79 22.49
N THR A 313 -2.24 -8.68 23.79
CA THR A 313 -0.86 -8.58 24.29
C THR A 313 -0.28 -9.99 24.37
N THR A 314 0.86 -10.23 23.74
CA THR A 314 1.46 -11.56 23.54
C THR A 314 2.98 -11.43 23.31
N ARG A 315 3.65 -12.53 23.02
CA ARG A 315 4.98 -12.52 22.40
C ARG A 315 4.90 -12.91 20.93
N VAL A 316 5.79 -12.33 20.12
CA VAL A 316 6.04 -12.67 18.72
C VAL A 316 7.54 -12.92 18.56
N ALA A 317 7.92 -14.12 18.13
CA ALA A 317 9.33 -14.55 18.10
C ALA A 317 10.05 -14.33 19.46
N GLY A 318 9.32 -14.55 20.56
CA GLY A 318 9.81 -14.35 21.94
C GLY A 318 9.92 -12.89 22.40
N ILE A 319 9.50 -11.91 21.57
CA ILE A 319 9.52 -10.46 21.87
C ILE A 319 8.12 -10.01 22.30
N GLU A 320 8.02 -9.30 23.42
CA GLU A 320 6.75 -8.73 23.90
C GLU A 320 6.17 -7.76 22.87
N ALA A 321 4.90 -7.97 22.52
CA ALA A 321 4.22 -7.19 21.50
C ALA A 321 2.70 -7.16 21.74
N VAL A 322 2.04 -6.22 21.07
CA VAL A 322 0.60 -6.29 20.81
C VAL A 322 0.41 -6.72 19.37
N VAL A 323 -0.48 -7.68 19.14
CA VAL A 323 -0.87 -8.10 17.79
C VAL A 323 -2.32 -7.70 17.57
N SER A 324 -2.63 -6.99 16.49
CA SER A 324 -4.00 -6.64 16.11
C SER A 324 -4.39 -7.22 14.77
N ARG A 325 -5.67 -7.50 14.60
CA ARG A 325 -6.27 -7.81 13.29
C ARG A 325 -6.85 -6.55 12.68
N THR A 326 -5.95 -5.69 12.23
CA THR A 326 -6.16 -4.42 11.54
C THR A 326 -5.16 -4.32 10.38
N GLY A 327 -5.26 -3.26 9.57
CA GLY A 327 -4.35 -3.03 8.47
C GLY A 327 -4.88 -2.02 7.46
N TRP A 328 -3.96 -1.38 6.73
CA TRP A 328 -4.29 -0.38 5.72
C TRP A 328 -4.56 -0.98 4.32
N SER A 329 -4.35 -2.29 4.17
CA SER A 329 -4.50 -3.01 2.89
C SER A 329 -5.95 -3.15 2.39
N GLY A 330 -6.95 -2.92 3.24
CA GLY A 330 -8.36 -3.25 2.96
C GLY A 330 -8.62 -4.76 2.77
N GLY A 331 -7.64 -5.62 3.10
CA GLY A 331 -7.67 -7.07 2.99
C GLY A 331 -7.40 -7.79 4.32
N PRO A 332 -7.18 -9.12 4.29
CA PRO A 332 -6.74 -9.86 5.47
C PRO A 332 -5.31 -9.45 5.85
N GLY A 333 -5.04 -9.35 7.13
CA GLY A 333 -3.72 -9.03 7.65
C GLY A 333 -3.74 -8.76 9.14
N TYR A 334 -2.55 -8.53 9.67
CA TYR A 334 -2.30 -8.22 11.07
C TYR A 334 -1.24 -7.14 11.19
N GLU A 335 -1.25 -6.46 12.32
CA GLU A 335 -0.19 -5.55 12.71
C GLU A 335 0.48 -6.06 13.98
N VAL A 336 1.80 -5.92 14.05
CA VAL A 336 2.62 -6.31 15.20
C VAL A 336 3.29 -5.06 15.77
N PHE A 337 2.96 -4.75 17.02
CA PHE A 337 3.46 -3.60 17.78
C PHE A 337 4.42 -4.10 18.87
N PRO A 338 5.72 -4.24 18.62
CA PRO A 338 6.68 -4.60 19.65
C PRO A 338 6.71 -3.52 20.74
N LEU A 339 6.78 -3.94 22.00
CA LEU A 339 6.80 -3.03 23.17
C LEU A 339 8.16 -2.35 23.39
N SER A 340 9.13 -2.60 22.49
CA SER A 340 10.41 -1.91 22.42
C SER A 340 11.07 -2.17 21.07
N SER A 341 11.79 -1.18 20.56
CA SER A 341 12.58 -1.28 19.33
C SER A 341 13.92 -2.02 19.51
N ALA A 342 14.30 -2.38 20.74
CA ALA A 342 15.62 -2.96 21.05
C ALA A 342 15.94 -4.25 20.27
N ARG A 343 14.92 -5.01 19.87
CA ARG A 343 15.04 -6.26 19.10
C ARG A 343 14.25 -6.21 17.79
N ALA A 344 14.08 -5.02 17.23
CA ALA A 344 13.29 -4.80 16.01
C ALA A 344 13.79 -5.65 14.82
N MET A 345 15.11 -5.71 14.59
CA MET A 345 15.66 -6.51 13.49
C MET A 345 15.53 -8.02 13.73
N ASP A 346 15.62 -8.51 14.98
CA ASP A 346 15.34 -9.92 15.29
C ASP A 346 13.91 -10.29 14.89
N LEU A 347 12.94 -9.42 15.21
CA LEU A 347 11.54 -9.60 14.84
C LEU A 347 11.37 -9.60 13.31
N TRP A 348 11.97 -8.61 12.64
CA TRP A 348 11.95 -8.50 11.17
C TRP A 348 12.47 -9.76 10.48
N HIS A 349 13.64 -10.26 10.89
CA HIS A 349 14.23 -11.45 10.30
C HIS A 349 13.40 -12.70 10.59
N ALA A 350 12.85 -12.85 11.80
CA ALA A 350 11.97 -13.97 12.13
C ALA A 350 10.70 -13.99 11.25
N ILE A 351 10.07 -12.83 11.04
CA ILE A 351 8.88 -12.70 10.18
C ILE A 351 9.25 -13.00 8.72
N ARG A 352 10.36 -12.44 8.21
CA ARG A 352 10.83 -12.73 6.83
C ARG A 352 11.13 -14.20 6.61
N GLU A 353 11.76 -14.87 7.58
CA GLU A 353 12.04 -16.30 7.51
C GLU A 353 10.76 -17.13 7.44
N ALA A 354 9.80 -16.86 8.33
CA ALA A 354 8.50 -17.52 8.32
C ALA A 354 7.69 -17.21 7.03
N GLY A 355 7.95 -16.06 6.41
CA GLY A 355 7.33 -15.61 5.16
C GLY A 355 7.85 -16.30 3.89
N ARG A 356 9.07 -16.86 3.89
CA ARG A 356 9.68 -17.41 2.66
C ARG A 356 8.83 -18.48 1.96
N PRO A 357 8.24 -19.47 2.66
CA PRO A 357 7.43 -20.51 2.02
C PRO A 357 6.16 -19.97 1.33
N TYR A 358 5.75 -18.75 1.69
CA TYR A 358 4.58 -18.05 1.16
C TYR A 358 4.95 -16.95 0.18
N GLU A 359 6.19 -16.96 -0.33
CA GLU A 359 6.70 -16.00 -1.31
C GLU A 359 6.52 -14.54 -0.81
N MET A 360 6.78 -14.29 0.48
CA MET A 360 6.65 -12.96 1.10
C MET A 360 7.48 -11.91 0.37
N MET A 361 6.87 -10.76 0.08
CA MET A 361 7.53 -9.60 -0.50
C MET A 361 7.58 -8.42 0.50
N VAL A 362 8.73 -7.76 0.61
CA VAL A 362 8.85 -6.51 1.37
C VAL A 362 8.52 -5.35 0.43
N VAL A 363 7.49 -4.58 0.76
CA VAL A 363 6.98 -3.47 -0.07
C VAL A 363 6.51 -2.33 0.82
N GLY A 364 6.24 -1.15 0.25
CA GLY A 364 5.46 -0.12 0.92
C GLY A 364 3.96 -0.45 0.95
N PRO A 365 3.12 0.32 1.65
CA PRO A 365 1.67 0.16 1.54
C PRO A 365 1.19 0.38 0.10
N ILE A 366 0.34 -0.52 -0.38
CA ILE A 366 -0.12 -0.52 -1.77
C ILE A 366 -1.37 0.36 -1.89
N VAL A 367 -1.14 1.60 -2.32
CA VAL A 367 -2.16 2.66 -2.43
C VAL A 367 -3.28 2.26 -3.38
N ASP A 368 -2.97 1.59 -4.48
CA ASP A 368 -3.93 1.09 -5.47
C ASP A 368 -5.04 0.29 -4.80
N ARG A 369 -4.66 -0.64 -3.92
CA ARG A 369 -5.59 -1.51 -3.20
C ARG A 369 -6.34 -0.77 -2.09
N ALA A 370 -5.67 0.14 -1.37
CA ALA A 370 -6.32 0.95 -0.34
C ALA A 370 -7.43 1.82 -0.95
N VAL A 371 -7.16 2.51 -2.06
CA VAL A 371 -8.14 3.34 -2.77
C VAL A 371 -9.29 2.51 -3.32
N GLU A 372 -9.02 1.34 -3.92
CA GLU A 372 -10.08 0.39 -4.33
C GLU A 372 -11.04 0.04 -3.18
N LYS A 373 -10.51 -0.09 -1.96
CA LYS A 373 -11.26 -0.42 -0.75
C LYS A 373 -11.77 0.78 0.04
N GLY A 374 -11.58 2.00 -0.48
CA GLY A 374 -12.00 3.23 0.19
C GLY A 374 -11.26 3.49 1.51
N VAL A 375 -10.04 2.96 1.65
CA VAL A 375 -9.15 3.22 2.79
C VAL A 375 -8.27 4.42 2.44
N THR A 376 -8.24 5.42 3.32
CA THR A 376 -7.48 6.67 3.16
C THR A 376 -6.48 6.84 4.30
N ASP A 377 -5.70 7.92 4.28
CA ASP A 377 -4.74 8.28 5.33
C ASP A 377 -4.99 9.72 5.84
N THR A 378 -4.21 10.18 6.82
CA THR A 378 -4.39 11.55 7.34
C THR A 378 -4.06 12.65 6.30
N ALA A 379 -3.20 12.37 5.30
CA ALA A 379 -2.92 13.30 4.23
C ALA A 379 -4.18 13.56 3.37
N TYR A 380 -5.07 12.58 3.22
CA TYR A 380 -6.38 12.78 2.59
C TYR A 380 -7.20 13.92 3.22
N HIS A 381 -7.07 14.15 4.53
CA HIS A 381 -7.76 15.21 5.27
C HIS A 381 -6.98 16.54 5.34
N SER A 382 -5.67 16.51 5.16
CA SER A 382 -4.80 17.68 5.34
C SER A 382 -5.16 18.82 4.37
N ASN A 383 -5.28 20.05 4.90
CA ASN A 383 -5.67 21.26 4.16
C ASN A 383 -7.06 21.21 3.46
N SER A 384 -7.90 20.20 3.73
CA SER A 384 -9.23 20.07 3.10
C SER A 384 -10.33 20.87 3.82
N GLY A 385 -10.11 21.20 5.10
CA GLY A 385 -11.14 21.70 5.99
C GLY A 385 -12.34 20.76 6.14
N MET A 386 -12.15 19.46 5.89
CA MET A 386 -13.22 18.48 5.79
C MET A 386 -13.66 18.01 7.18
N ASN A 387 -14.97 17.88 7.38
CA ASN A 387 -15.54 17.27 8.59
C ASN A 387 -15.91 15.78 8.37
N PRO A 388 -16.16 14.99 9.43
CA PRO A 388 -16.51 13.58 9.33
C PRO A 388 -17.74 13.26 8.48
N TYR A 389 -18.73 14.15 8.38
CA TYR A 389 -19.91 13.92 7.51
C TYR A 389 -19.54 14.06 6.04
N GLU A 390 -18.75 15.06 5.70
CA GLU A 390 -18.20 15.24 4.35
C GLU A 390 -17.29 14.06 3.95
N ALA A 391 -16.54 13.50 4.89
CA ALA A 391 -15.66 12.34 4.69
C ALA A 391 -16.41 10.99 4.54
N GLY A 392 -17.74 10.96 4.68
CA GLY A 392 -18.49 9.69 4.71
C GLY A 392 -18.33 8.90 6.03
N HIS A 393 -17.81 9.53 7.07
CA HIS A 393 -17.58 8.97 8.40
C HIS A 393 -18.63 9.40 9.43
N GLY A 394 -19.79 9.89 9.00
CA GLY A 394 -20.88 10.33 9.89
C GLY A 394 -21.30 9.26 10.91
N ARG A 395 -21.25 7.97 10.55
CA ARG A 395 -21.51 6.83 11.45
C ARG A 395 -20.52 6.69 12.61
N LEU A 396 -19.39 7.39 12.55
CA LEU A 396 -18.35 7.41 13.58
C LEU A 396 -18.53 8.60 14.53
N VAL A 397 -19.45 9.53 14.24
CA VAL A 397 -19.77 10.66 15.10
C VAL A 397 -20.97 10.29 15.98
N ASP A 398 -20.74 10.21 17.28
CA ASP A 398 -21.79 10.01 18.26
C ASP A 398 -21.98 11.32 19.05
N LEU A 399 -23.07 12.04 18.77
CA LEU A 399 -23.40 13.31 19.43
C LEU A 399 -23.97 13.14 20.85
N ASP A 400 -24.38 11.93 21.19
CA ASP A 400 -25.08 11.56 22.43
C ASP A 400 -24.12 11.04 23.52
N LYS A 401 -22.89 10.67 23.15
CA LYS A 401 -21.86 10.20 24.09
C LYS A 401 -21.34 11.24 25.12
N GLY A 402 -21.88 12.45 25.09
CA GLY A 402 -21.45 13.57 25.92
C GLY A 402 -20.46 14.49 25.21
N ASP A 403 -19.62 15.17 25.99
CA ASP A 403 -18.67 16.17 25.52
C ASP A 403 -17.45 15.56 24.81
N PHE A 404 -17.04 16.13 23.68
CA PHE A 404 -15.85 15.78 22.92
C PHE A 404 -15.43 16.94 22.01
N VAL A 405 -14.16 16.95 21.56
CA VAL A 405 -13.62 18.02 20.73
C VAL A 405 -14.36 18.12 19.38
N GLY A 406 -14.87 19.31 19.06
CA GLY A 406 -15.59 19.57 17.81
C GLY A 406 -17.09 19.24 17.86
N ARG A 407 -17.62 18.74 18.98
CA ARG A 407 -19.03 18.31 19.11
C ARG A 407 -20.04 19.36 18.63
N GLU A 408 -19.90 20.61 19.09
CA GLU A 408 -20.88 21.65 18.77
C GLU A 408 -20.90 21.99 17.28
N ALA A 409 -19.73 22.05 16.65
CA ALA A 409 -19.62 22.26 15.21
C ALA A 409 -20.22 21.10 14.43
N LEU A 410 -19.94 19.87 14.84
CA LEU A 410 -20.48 18.67 14.21
C LEU A 410 -21.99 18.53 14.41
N ALA A 411 -22.54 18.95 15.55
CA ALA A 411 -23.98 18.99 15.77
C ALA A 411 -24.68 19.96 14.78
N ARG A 412 -24.05 21.10 14.48
CA ARG A 412 -24.56 22.03 13.45
C ARG A 412 -24.52 21.38 12.06
N VAL A 413 -23.40 20.75 11.69
CA VAL A 413 -23.30 20.03 10.40
C VAL A 413 -24.34 18.91 10.28
N ALA A 414 -24.59 18.17 11.37
CA ALA A 414 -25.60 17.11 11.38
C ALA A 414 -27.03 17.65 11.17
N ALA A 415 -27.34 18.83 11.72
CA ALA A 415 -28.65 19.47 11.58
C ALA A 415 -28.85 20.12 10.20
N GLU A 416 -27.80 20.74 9.65
CA GLU A 416 -27.86 21.48 8.38
C GLU A 416 -27.61 20.59 7.15
N GLY A 417 -26.90 19.48 7.33
CA GLY A 417 -26.34 18.65 6.27
C GLY A 417 -24.99 19.18 5.77
N PRO A 418 -24.06 18.28 5.39
CA PRO A 418 -22.77 18.70 4.85
C PRO A 418 -22.94 19.34 3.47
N LYS A 419 -22.19 20.41 3.20
CA LYS A 419 -22.23 21.14 1.91
C LYS A 419 -21.40 20.46 0.82
N ARG A 420 -20.42 19.67 1.24
CA ARG A 420 -19.59 18.83 0.37
C ARG A 420 -19.77 17.37 0.75
N LYS A 421 -19.29 16.46 -0.08
CA LYS A 421 -19.19 15.05 0.25
C LYS A 421 -18.07 14.35 -0.52
N THR A 422 -17.62 13.25 0.05
CA THR A 422 -16.68 12.35 -0.58
C THR A 422 -17.38 11.41 -1.53
N VAL A 423 -16.82 11.24 -2.73
CA VAL A 423 -17.30 10.32 -3.76
C VAL A 423 -16.14 9.57 -4.41
N GLY A 424 -16.46 8.41 -5.00
CA GLY A 424 -15.58 7.76 -5.96
C GLY A 424 -15.72 8.38 -7.35
N LEU A 425 -14.69 8.23 -8.18
CA LEU A 425 -14.66 8.66 -9.57
C LEU A 425 -14.13 7.52 -10.44
N PHE A 426 -14.79 7.30 -11.57
CA PHE A 426 -14.20 6.59 -12.71
C PHE A 426 -13.65 7.63 -13.68
N ILE A 427 -12.32 7.69 -13.82
CA ILE A 427 -11.65 8.71 -14.64
C ILE A 427 -11.30 8.10 -16.00
N GLU A 428 -11.53 8.85 -17.10
CA GLU A 428 -11.15 8.42 -18.44
C GLU A 428 -9.65 8.61 -18.68
N GLY A 429 -9.01 7.64 -19.33
CA GLY A 429 -7.61 7.73 -19.74
C GLY A 429 -6.59 7.43 -18.63
N ASP A 430 -5.33 7.71 -18.96
CA ASP A 430 -4.20 7.51 -18.04
C ASP A 430 -4.11 8.64 -17.01
N LEU A 431 -3.56 8.31 -15.83
CA LEU A 431 -3.39 9.24 -14.73
C LEU A 431 -1.91 9.61 -14.52
N PRO A 432 -1.58 10.92 -14.44
CA PRO A 432 -0.29 11.35 -13.88
C PRO A 432 -0.22 11.06 -12.39
N ARG A 433 0.97 11.23 -11.78
CA ARG A 433 1.15 10.90 -10.37
C ARG A 433 0.41 11.95 -9.59
N LEU A 434 -0.34 11.55 -8.57
CA LEU A 434 -0.97 12.53 -7.68
C LEU A 434 0.10 13.14 -6.77
N GLU A 435 0.75 14.19 -7.26
CA GLU A 435 1.77 14.96 -6.52
C GLU A 435 1.15 16.15 -5.76
N TRP A 436 -0.03 16.59 -6.19
CA TRP A 436 -0.89 17.56 -5.52
C TRP A 436 -2.35 17.22 -5.83
N TYR A 437 -3.28 17.76 -5.06
CA TYR A 437 -4.71 17.53 -5.29
C TYR A 437 -5.16 18.22 -6.57
N TRP A 438 -5.94 17.51 -7.38
CA TRP A 438 -6.37 18.03 -8.68
C TRP A 438 -7.73 18.70 -8.59
N PRO A 439 -7.91 19.91 -9.13
CA PRO A 439 -9.23 20.50 -9.22
C PRO A 439 -10.12 19.67 -10.16
N LEU A 440 -11.41 19.66 -9.86
CA LEU A 440 -12.44 19.16 -10.76
C LEU A 440 -13.60 20.17 -10.83
N GLU A 441 -14.36 20.10 -11.91
CA GLU A 441 -15.57 20.90 -12.10
C GLU A 441 -16.73 20.01 -12.54
N ASP A 442 -17.92 20.26 -12.01
CA ASP A 442 -19.15 19.65 -12.54
C ASP A 442 -19.67 20.40 -13.79
N GLU A 443 -20.73 19.90 -14.41
CA GLU A 443 -21.34 20.54 -15.59
C GLU A 443 -21.87 21.96 -15.34
N ARG A 444 -22.03 22.36 -14.07
CA ARG A 444 -22.46 23.70 -13.65
C ARG A 444 -21.27 24.60 -13.29
N GLY A 445 -20.04 24.12 -13.43
CA GLY A 445 -18.82 24.83 -13.06
C GLY A 445 -18.58 24.92 -11.56
N ARG A 446 -19.23 24.08 -10.74
CA ARG A 446 -18.95 24.04 -9.30
C ARG A 446 -17.65 23.29 -9.04
N PRO A 447 -16.76 23.85 -8.20
CA PRO A 447 -15.47 23.25 -7.94
C PRO A 447 -15.59 22.04 -7.00
N GLY A 448 -14.73 21.06 -7.23
CA GLY A 448 -14.38 20.01 -6.30
C GLY A 448 -12.88 19.72 -6.38
N GLU A 449 -12.44 18.68 -5.70
CA GLU A 449 -11.04 18.32 -5.65
C GLU A 449 -10.83 16.81 -5.57
N VAL A 450 -9.99 16.27 -6.46
CA VAL A 450 -9.51 14.89 -6.42
C VAL A 450 -8.40 14.79 -5.38
N ARG A 451 -8.60 13.90 -4.42
CA ARG A 451 -7.74 13.69 -3.25
C ARG A 451 -6.93 12.40 -3.31
N TRP A 452 -7.39 11.44 -4.11
CA TRP A 452 -6.66 10.23 -4.51
C TRP A 452 -6.94 9.91 -5.97
N ALA A 453 -5.95 9.41 -6.70
CA ALA A 453 -6.10 8.94 -8.07
C ALA A 453 -5.08 7.85 -8.37
N VAL A 454 -5.54 6.67 -8.80
CA VAL A 454 -4.73 5.48 -9.04
C VAL A 454 -5.29 4.66 -10.19
N HIS A 455 -4.47 3.75 -10.74
CA HIS A 455 -4.98 2.68 -11.60
C HIS A 455 -5.53 1.56 -10.71
N SER A 456 -6.79 1.17 -10.90
CA SER A 456 -7.34 -0.03 -10.25
C SER A 456 -6.98 -1.26 -11.04
N TRP A 457 -6.20 -2.15 -10.44
CA TRP A 457 -5.88 -3.45 -11.00
C TRP A 457 -7.12 -4.36 -11.01
N ALA A 458 -7.97 -4.31 -9.99
CA ALA A 458 -9.17 -5.15 -9.95
C ALA A 458 -10.19 -4.79 -11.05
N LEU A 459 -10.30 -3.51 -11.40
CA LEU A 459 -11.27 -3.00 -12.39
C LEU A 459 -10.65 -2.67 -13.75
N ASP A 460 -9.33 -2.78 -13.88
CA ASP A 460 -8.54 -2.44 -15.07
C ASP A 460 -8.84 -1.03 -15.62
N ARG A 461 -8.91 -0.05 -14.72
CA ARG A 461 -9.24 1.34 -15.07
C ARG A 461 -8.78 2.36 -14.03
N SER A 462 -8.67 3.61 -14.46
CA SER A 462 -8.36 4.75 -13.60
C SER A 462 -9.52 5.09 -12.66
N ILE A 463 -9.23 5.15 -11.36
CA ILE A 463 -10.18 5.52 -10.30
C ILE A 463 -9.64 6.68 -9.47
N GLY A 464 -10.52 7.39 -8.78
CA GLY A 464 -10.10 8.43 -7.83
C GLY A 464 -11.13 8.71 -6.75
N ILE A 465 -10.69 9.27 -5.62
CA ILE A 465 -11.57 9.72 -4.54
C ILE A 465 -11.56 11.24 -4.55
N ALA A 466 -12.74 11.86 -4.49
CA ALA A 466 -12.87 13.30 -4.57
C ALA A 466 -13.82 13.87 -3.53
N LEU A 467 -13.57 15.12 -3.14
CA LEU A 467 -14.46 15.95 -2.34
C LEU A 467 -15.20 16.90 -3.27
N VAL A 468 -16.52 16.80 -3.31
CA VAL A 468 -17.37 17.51 -4.26
C VAL A 468 -18.57 18.16 -3.58
N ASP A 469 -19.30 19.02 -4.28
CA ASP A 469 -20.57 19.56 -3.80
C ASP A 469 -21.56 18.41 -3.46
N ALA A 470 -22.26 18.54 -2.32
CA ALA A 470 -23.11 17.49 -1.79
C ALA A 470 -24.27 17.06 -2.72
N SER A 471 -24.65 17.91 -3.67
CA SER A 471 -25.73 17.63 -4.62
C SER A 471 -25.36 16.70 -5.77
N LEU A 472 -24.07 16.44 -6.04
CA LEU A 472 -23.67 15.53 -7.12
C LEU A 472 -24.09 14.09 -6.81
N ALA A 473 -24.71 13.40 -7.75
CA ALA A 473 -25.15 12.02 -7.60
C ALA A 473 -24.22 11.04 -8.35
N VAL A 474 -24.31 9.76 -7.99
CA VAL A 474 -23.70 8.68 -8.77
C VAL A 474 -24.21 8.74 -10.20
N GLY A 475 -23.29 8.64 -11.16
CA GLY A 475 -23.57 8.78 -12.59
C GLY A 475 -23.39 10.20 -13.13
N ASP A 476 -23.31 11.23 -12.27
CA ASP A 476 -23.08 12.60 -12.72
C ASP A 476 -21.68 12.72 -13.36
N PRO A 477 -21.56 13.40 -14.50
CA PRO A 477 -20.27 13.65 -15.12
C PRO A 477 -19.56 14.84 -14.48
N VAL A 478 -18.25 14.73 -14.35
CA VAL A 478 -17.34 15.81 -13.92
C VAL A 478 -16.14 15.87 -14.85
N ARG A 479 -15.40 16.98 -14.81
CA ARG A 479 -14.12 17.15 -15.51
C ARG A 479 -13.01 17.28 -14.47
N VAL A 480 -12.02 16.39 -14.54
CA VAL A 480 -10.84 16.43 -13.67
C VAL A 480 -9.74 17.17 -14.40
N HIS A 481 -8.97 18.03 -13.73
CA HIS A 481 -7.90 18.80 -14.34
C HIS A 481 -6.53 18.39 -13.76
N HIS A 482 -5.73 17.68 -14.56
CA HIS A 482 -4.42 17.18 -14.15
C HIS A 482 -3.36 17.44 -15.24
N PRO A 483 -2.05 17.23 -14.99
CA PRO A 483 -0.99 17.54 -15.96
C PRO A 483 -1.17 17.01 -17.39
N LEU A 484 -1.79 15.83 -17.58
CA LEU A 484 -2.00 15.25 -18.92
C LEU A 484 -3.22 15.81 -19.67
N GLY A 485 -3.97 16.74 -19.08
CA GLY A 485 -5.17 17.32 -19.68
C GLY A 485 -6.36 17.34 -18.73
N SER A 486 -7.57 17.37 -19.31
CA SER A 486 -8.80 17.50 -18.52
C SER A 486 -9.84 16.42 -18.87
N PRO A 487 -9.58 15.14 -18.54
CA PRO A 487 -10.47 14.05 -18.91
C PRO A 487 -11.84 14.18 -18.23
N ARG A 488 -12.82 13.53 -18.84
CA ARG A 488 -14.12 13.31 -18.20
C ARG A 488 -13.97 12.23 -17.14
N ALA A 489 -14.73 12.37 -16.06
CA ALA A 489 -14.91 11.34 -15.05
C ALA A 489 -16.40 11.20 -14.71
N ILE A 490 -16.76 10.04 -14.17
CA ILE A 490 -18.13 9.75 -13.70
C ILE A 490 -18.11 9.49 -12.20
N VAL A 491 -18.99 10.18 -11.47
CA VAL A 491 -19.17 9.98 -10.03
C VAL A 491 -19.69 8.56 -9.75
N THR A 492 -19.11 7.90 -8.76
CA THR A 492 -19.48 6.55 -8.32
C THR A 492 -19.39 6.39 -6.80
N ASP A 493 -19.84 5.25 -6.30
CA ASP A 493 -19.83 4.92 -4.87
C ASP A 493 -18.46 4.40 -4.41
N LEU A 494 -18.24 4.44 -3.10
CA LEU A 494 -17.12 3.81 -2.42
C LEU A 494 -17.64 2.68 -1.50
N PRO A 495 -16.89 1.57 -1.32
CA PRO A 495 -15.65 1.22 -2.02
C PRO A 495 -15.89 0.83 -3.48
N PHE A 496 -14.83 0.78 -4.29
CA PHE A 496 -14.91 0.38 -5.71
C PHE A 496 -14.99 -1.14 -5.91
N VAL A 497 -14.44 -1.92 -4.97
CA VAL A 497 -14.24 -3.39 -5.05
C VAL A 497 -14.63 -4.08 -3.75
#